data_AF-A0A6N8F015-F1
#
_entry.id   AF-A0A6N8F015-F1
#
_cell.length_a   1.000
_cell.length_b   1.000
_cell.length_c   1.000
_cell.angle_alpha   90.00
_cell.angle_beta   90.00
_cell.angle_gamma   90.00
#
_symmetry.space_group_name_H-M   'P 1'
#
loop_
_entity.id
_entity.type
_entity.pdbx_description
1 polymer ?
#
loop_
_entity_poly.entity_id
_entity_poly.type
_entity_poly.pdbx_seq_one_letter_code
_entity_poly.pdbx_strand_id
1 'polypeptide(L)'
;MSDAAAVKQRETAVKICGLQSVEVLKSMVNLPVDYVGFVFAPSKRQIDGARAAELLPVLREWSGGERPQSVGVFVNPSIEELAGIIRQAPLDILQLHGTESPEFCRAVKAAFHVKIFKAFSVKQDGSVHGERSLEAYSGILDGILLDTYDPKYGGGSGVTFNWSAAAPYRRWAKAQGIPFLAAGGLHPGNVRDLLDALGPDGVDVSSGVETDGVKDIAKVAAFVERVKHNMKQAQVPDEHGRFGPFGGRYVPETLMNALIELEESYLKYKDDADFQQEIAYLLKQYSGRETPLYFAERLTEHLGGAKIYLKREDLNHTGAHKINNAIGQGILAKRMGKKKVIAETGAGQHGVATATVAALLGLECKVFMGEEDTKRQQLNVFRMKLLGAEVIPVMSGTRTLKDACNEALRYWVSNVHDTFYILGSATGPHPYPMMVRNFQRIIGDETRRQMLETEGRLPDMLVAAVGGGSNAIGMFYPFIEDKDVRLVGVEAAGKGVDTEFHAATMTKGKRGVFQGSMSYLLQDEYGQVQPAHSISAGLDYPGIGPEHSYLKDIERAKYYPITDREALEALQLLSRTEGIIPALESAHAVAQVVKLAPGMSPGEIVVICLSGRGDKDVESIMAYTEGRGSL
;
A
#
# COMPACT_ATOMS: atom_id res chain seq x y z
N MET A 1 7.33 31.95 16.18
CA MET A 1 7.28 30.78 17.07
C MET A 1 5.82 30.53 17.43
N SER A 2 5.21 29.52 16.83
CA SER A 2 4.00 28.88 17.33
C SER A 2 3.99 27.46 16.78
N ASP A 3 4.21 26.50 17.66
CA ASP A 3 4.32 25.07 17.40
C ASP A 3 3.09 24.52 16.67
N ALA A 4 3.29 24.14 15.41
CA ALA A 4 2.50 23.09 14.78
C ALA A 4 3.07 21.76 15.29
N ALA A 5 2.66 21.36 16.50
CA ALA A 5 2.95 20.03 17.01
C ALA A 5 2.31 19.01 16.06
N ALA A 6 3.17 18.31 15.30
CA ALA A 6 2.82 17.16 14.50
C ALA A 6 1.96 16.21 15.37
N VAL A 7 0.71 16.00 14.97
CA VAL A 7 -0.16 15.01 15.61
C VAL A 7 0.40 13.63 15.23
N LYS A 8 1.33 13.15 16.06
CA LYS A 8 1.79 11.76 16.05
C LYS A 8 0.53 10.89 16.15
N GLN A 9 0.22 10.14 15.10
CA GLN A 9 -0.89 9.19 15.14
C GLN A 9 -0.62 8.22 16.30
N ARG A 10 -1.44 8.26 17.35
CA ARG A 10 -1.31 7.38 18.51
C ARG A 10 -1.68 5.97 18.07
N GLU A 11 -0.80 5.02 18.35
CA GLU A 11 -1.04 3.60 18.14
C GLU A 11 -2.24 3.14 19.00
N THR A 12 -3.07 2.25 18.45
CA THR A 12 -4.25 1.74 19.18
C THR A 12 -3.80 1.00 20.43
N ALA A 13 -4.37 1.36 21.58
CA ALA A 13 -4.05 0.73 22.85
C ALA A 13 -4.71 -0.67 22.99
N VAL A 14 -4.01 -1.60 23.63
CA VAL A 14 -4.50 -2.92 23.99
C VAL A 14 -4.71 -3.00 25.49
N LYS A 15 -5.93 -3.37 25.89
CA LYS A 15 -6.27 -3.73 27.26
C LYS A 15 -6.59 -5.22 27.37
N ILE A 16 -5.93 -5.89 28.31
CA ILE A 16 -6.23 -7.29 28.68
C ILE A 16 -6.92 -7.30 30.05
N CYS A 17 -8.19 -7.71 30.10
CA CYS A 17 -9.01 -7.60 31.31
C CYS A 17 -9.31 -8.96 31.97
N GLY A 18 -9.34 -8.97 33.31
CA GLY A 18 -9.68 -10.13 34.14
C GLY A 18 -8.49 -11.03 34.43
N LEU A 19 -7.33 -10.44 34.71
CA LEU A 19 -6.10 -11.14 35.07
C LEU A 19 -6.09 -11.47 36.57
N GLN A 20 -5.75 -12.70 36.93
CA GLN A 20 -5.81 -13.21 38.32
C GLN A 20 -4.52 -13.91 38.78
N SER A 21 -3.55 -14.13 37.88
CA SER A 21 -2.35 -14.95 38.12
C SER A 21 -1.06 -14.20 37.82
N VAL A 22 -0.08 -14.34 38.70
CA VAL A 22 1.28 -13.82 38.55
C VAL A 22 1.97 -14.52 37.37
N GLU A 23 1.78 -15.82 37.23
CA GLU A 23 2.34 -16.65 36.17
C GLU A 23 1.84 -16.17 34.79
N VAL A 24 0.53 -15.93 34.67
CA VAL A 24 -0.07 -15.40 33.45
C VAL A 24 0.49 -14.01 33.13
N LEU A 25 0.57 -13.10 34.12
CA LEU A 25 1.16 -11.78 33.90
C LEU A 25 2.62 -11.86 33.45
N LYS A 26 3.43 -12.71 34.09
CA LYS A 26 4.83 -12.92 33.74
C LYS A 26 5.00 -13.44 32.31
N SER A 27 4.10 -14.29 31.84
CA SER A 27 4.16 -14.82 30.48
C SER A 27 3.84 -13.81 29.37
N MET A 28 3.29 -12.63 29.71
CA MET A 28 2.96 -11.57 28.75
C MET A 28 3.80 -10.30 28.87
N VAL A 29 4.79 -10.25 29.77
CA VAL A 29 5.62 -9.04 30.00
C VAL A 29 6.35 -8.53 28.75
N ASN A 30 6.60 -9.41 27.78
CA ASN A 30 7.25 -9.08 26.52
C ASN A 30 6.26 -8.61 25.43
N LEU A 31 4.96 -8.58 25.70
CA LEU A 31 3.94 -8.16 24.73
C LEU A 31 3.63 -6.65 24.86
N PRO A 32 3.38 -5.93 23.76
CA PRO A 32 3.00 -4.51 23.79
C PRO A 32 1.55 -4.33 24.25
N VAL A 33 1.32 -4.43 25.55
CA VAL A 33 0.02 -4.19 26.21
C VAL A 33 0.09 -2.87 26.97
N ASP A 34 -0.94 -2.04 26.85
CA ASP A 34 -0.98 -0.70 27.47
C ASP A 34 -1.78 -0.68 28.76
N TYR A 35 -2.75 -1.59 28.91
CA TYR A 35 -3.62 -1.68 30.07
C TYR A 35 -3.81 -3.11 30.57
N VAL A 36 -3.71 -3.30 31.88
CA VAL A 36 -3.96 -4.57 32.56
C VAL A 36 -5.16 -4.40 33.49
N GLY A 37 -6.23 -5.16 33.25
CA GLY A 37 -7.49 -5.06 33.98
C GLY A 37 -7.66 -6.08 35.09
N PHE A 38 -7.97 -5.61 36.29
CA PHE A 38 -8.29 -6.39 37.48
C PHE A 38 -9.75 -6.20 37.86
N VAL A 39 -10.52 -7.29 38.02
CA VAL A 39 -11.96 -7.21 38.28
C VAL A 39 -12.22 -7.35 39.78
N PHE A 40 -12.84 -6.34 40.40
CA PHE A 40 -13.22 -6.37 41.82
C PHE A 40 -14.72 -6.62 42.03
N ALA A 41 -15.51 -6.53 40.95
CA ALA A 41 -16.93 -6.85 40.96
C ALA A 41 -17.20 -8.37 40.95
N PRO A 42 -18.35 -8.83 41.49
CA PRO A 42 -18.75 -10.24 41.47
C PRO A 42 -18.69 -10.85 40.07
N SER A 43 -17.77 -11.80 39.87
CA SER A 43 -17.60 -12.52 38.59
C SER A 43 -16.68 -13.71 38.77
N LYS A 44 -16.59 -14.60 37.76
CA LYS A 44 -15.58 -15.68 37.73
C LYS A 44 -14.13 -15.16 37.74
N ARG A 45 -13.93 -13.87 37.45
CA ARG A 45 -12.61 -13.21 37.35
C ARG A 45 -12.31 -12.28 38.53
N GLN A 46 -13.15 -12.32 39.57
CA GLN A 46 -13.03 -11.44 40.72
C GLN A 46 -11.70 -11.70 41.46
N ILE A 47 -11.07 -10.62 41.92
CA ILE A 47 -9.96 -10.64 42.87
C ILE A 47 -10.25 -9.65 44.01
N ASP A 48 -9.55 -9.79 45.13
CA ASP A 48 -9.57 -8.85 46.24
C ASP A 48 -8.32 -7.95 46.26
N GLY A 49 -8.28 -7.02 47.22
CA GLY A 49 -7.17 -6.07 47.36
C GLY A 49 -5.83 -6.75 47.66
N ALA A 50 -5.83 -7.84 48.43
CA ALA A 50 -4.63 -8.61 48.75
C ALA A 50 -4.04 -9.26 47.48
N ARG A 51 -4.88 -9.91 46.68
CA ARG A 51 -4.43 -10.51 45.42
C ARG A 51 -3.98 -9.46 44.41
N ALA A 52 -4.64 -8.30 44.34
CA ALA A 52 -4.18 -7.20 43.51
C ALA A 52 -2.79 -6.69 43.93
N ALA A 53 -2.52 -6.61 45.25
CA ALA A 53 -1.22 -6.21 45.78
C ALA A 53 -0.09 -7.19 45.41
N GLU A 54 -0.40 -8.48 45.22
CA GLU A 54 0.55 -9.48 44.71
C GLU A 54 0.82 -9.34 43.20
N LEU A 55 -0.19 -8.93 42.42
CA LEU A 55 -0.10 -8.85 40.95
C LEU A 55 0.56 -7.56 40.46
N LEU A 56 0.31 -6.41 41.11
CA LEU A 56 0.81 -5.10 40.70
C LEU A 56 2.34 -4.99 40.57
N PRO A 57 3.17 -5.60 41.44
CA PRO A 57 4.62 -5.57 41.30
C PRO A 57 5.12 -6.14 39.96
N VAL A 58 4.43 -7.15 39.41
CA VAL A 58 4.79 -7.79 38.13
C VAL A 58 4.77 -6.80 36.98
N LEU A 59 3.93 -5.76 37.02
CA LEU A 59 3.87 -4.75 35.97
C LEU A 59 5.19 -3.95 35.83
N ARG A 60 6.05 -3.95 36.86
CA ARG A 60 7.38 -3.32 36.78
C ARG A 60 8.38 -4.15 35.98
N GLU A 61 8.08 -5.42 35.73
CA GLU A 61 8.90 -6.34 34.93
C GLU A 61 8.59 -6.24 33.43
N TRP A 62 7.67 -5.35 33.02
CA TRP A 62 7.24 -5.23 31.62
C TRP A 62 8.36 -4.73 30.70
N SER A 63 8.60 -5.47 29.62
CA SER A 63 9.68 -5.25 28.64
C SER A 63 9.15 -5.10 27.21
N GLY A 64 7.89 -5.46 26.95
CA GLY A 64 7.24 -5.39 25.64
C GLY A 64 6.80 -3.99 25.20
N GLY A 65 7.08 -2.96 26.00
CA GLY A 65 6.66 -1.58 25.77
C GLY A 65 6.84 -0.72 27.02
N GLU A 66 6.13 0.40 27.11
CA GLU A 66 5.96 1.10 28.39
C GLU A 66 5.23 0.21 29.40
N ARG A 67 5.46 0.44 30.70
CA ARG A 67 4.73 -0.27 31.74
C ARG A 67 3.21 -0.08 31.52
N PRO A 68 2.40 -1.16 31.44
CA PRO A 68 0.96 -1.04 31.33
C PRO A 68 0.36 -0.37 32.56
N GLN A 69 -0.68 0.45 32.34
CA GLN A 69 -1.45 1.04 33.42
C GLN A 69 -2.40 -0.01 34.01
N SER A 70 -2.43 -0.09 35.34
CA SER A 70 -3.33 -0.96 36.09
C SER A 70 -4.74 -0.36 36.13
N VAL A 71 -5.73 -1.16 35.73
CA VAL A 71 -7.14 -0.75 35.66
C VAL A 71 -7.97 -1.60 36.61
N GLY A 72 -8.52 -1.02 37.66
CA GLY A 72 -9.50 -1.70 38.53
C GLY A 72 -10.91 -1.57 37.97
N VAL A 73 -11.60 -2.69 37.76
CA VAL A 73 -12.95 -2.73 37.22
C VAL A 73 -13.97 -2.96 38.34
N PHE A 74 -14.89 -2.02 38.50
CA PHE A 74 -15.90 -1.99 39.55
C PHE A 74 -17.31 -1.86 38.95
N VAL A 75 -18.31 -2.32 39.70
CA VAL A 75 -19.73 -2.17 39.35
C VAL A 75 -20.45 -1.65 40.58
N ASN A 76 -20.93 -0.41 40.51
CA ASN A 76 -21.64 0.31 41.57
C ASN A 76 -20.96 0.22 42.95
N PRO A 77 -19.65 0.50 43.07
CA PRO A 77 -18.98 0.45 44.36
C PRO A 77 -19.41 1.61 45.26
N SER A 78 -19.27 1.44 46.57
CA SER A 78 -19.21 2.52 47.55
C SER A 78 -17.83 3.19 47.57
N ILE A 79 -17.75 4.41 48.12
CA ILE A 79 -16.46 5.10 48.27
C ILE A 79 -15.57 4.33 49.26
N GLU A 80 -16.16 3.72 50.27
CA GLU A 80 -15.49 2.91 51.28
C GLU A 80 -14.84 1.66 50.68
N GLU A 81 -15.55 0.96 49.77
CA GLU A 81 -15.01 -0.18 49.04
C GLU A 81 -13.83 0.22 48.16
N LEU A 82 -13.94 1.33 47.43
CA LEU A 82 -12.83 1.87 46.62
C LEU A 82 -11.63 2.22 47.50
N ALA A 83 -11.85 2.91 48.61
CA ALA A 83 -10.79 3.27 49.55
C ALA A 83 -10.08 2.03 50.13
N GLY A 84 -10.85 0.97 50.44
CA GLY A 84 -10.32 -0.29 50.94
C GLY A 84 -9.39 -0.99 49.95
N ILE A 85 -9.75 -0.98 48.67
CA ILE A 85 -8.93 -1.57 47.59
C ILE A 85 -7.71 -0.70 47.29
N ILE A 86 -7.88 0.61 47.09
CA ILE A 86 -6.79 1.53 46.73
C ILE A 86 -5.69 1.57 47.80
N ARG A 87 -6.06 1.46 49.08
CA ARG A 87 -5.11 1.40 50.20
C ARG A 87 -4.21 0.15 50.12
N GLN A 88 -4.74 -0.97 49.66
CA GLN A 88 -3.99 -2.23 49.55
C GLN A 88 -3.22 -2.31 48.22
N ALA A 89 -3.84 -1.84 47.15
CA ALA A 89 -3.36 -1.96 45.78
C ALA A 89 -3.56 -0.62 45.06
N PRO A 90 -2.53 0.24 44.97
CA PRO A 90 -2.65 1.53 44.29
C PRO A 90 -2.77 1.31 42.77
N LEU A 91 -3.96 1.60 42.23
CA LEU A 91 -4.32 1.45 40.82
C LEU A 91 -4.12 2.75 40.05
N ASP A 92 -3.76 2.65 38.77
CA ASP A 92 -3.55 3.80 37.89
C ASP A 92 -4.88 4.39 37.38
N ILE A 93 -5.88 3.52 37.15
CA ILE A 93 -7.20 3.86 36.60
C ILE A 93 -8.30 3.09 37.34
N LEU A 94 -9.40 3.76 37.66
CA LEU A 94 -10.65 3.11 38.09
C LEU A 94 -11.65 3.10 36.93
N GLN A 95 -12.01 1.91 36.47
CA GLN A 95 -13.06 1.70 35.48
C GLN A 95 -14.40 1.40 36.19
N LEU A 96 -15.35 2.32 36.05
CA LEU A 96 -16.70 2.20 36.58
C LEU A 96 -17.64 1.64 35.51
N HIS A 97 -18.06 0.39 35.67
CA HIS A 97 -18.78 -0.37 34.66
C HIS A 97 -20.29 -0.45 34.92
N GLY A 98 -20.76 -0.01 36.09
CA GLY A 98 -22.17 -0.08 36.47
C GLY A 98 -22.99 1.14 36.07
N THR A 99 -23.88 1.51 36.99
CA THR A 99 -24.85 2.58 36.86
C THR A 99 -24.43 3.87 37.59
N GLU A 100 -23.15 4.07 37.83
CA GLU A 100 -22.62 5.21 38.60
C GLU A 100 -22.93 6.56 37.93
N SER A 101 -23.33 7.55 38.72
CA SER A 101 -23.71 8.88 38.24
C SER A 101 -22.51 9.81 38.01
N PRO A 102 -22.65 10.90 37.26
CA PRO A 102 -21.61 11.92 37.13
C PRO A 102 -21.13 12.50 38.49
N GLU A 103 -22.04 12.67 39.45
CA GLU A 103 -21.74 13.14 40.81
C GLU A 103 -20.88 12.14 41.55
N PHE A 104 -21.18 10.85 41.42
CA PHE A 104 -20.36 9.79 42.00
C PHE A 104 -18.96 9.79 41.36
N CYS A 105 -18.85 9.87 40.03
CA CYS A 105 -17.56 9.97 39.35
C CYS A 105 -16.73 11.16 39.84
N ARG A 106 -17.37 12.33 40.06
CA ARG A 106 -16.71 13.52 40.65
C ARG A 106 -16.24 13.26 42.07
N ALA A 107 -17.07 12.65 42.91
CA ALA A 107 -16.73 12.32 44.29
C ALA A 107 -15.52 11.37 44.36
N VAL A 108 -15.48 10.33 43.51
CA VAL A 108 -14.34 9.40 43.42
C VAL A 108 -13.08 10.13 42.97
N LYS A 109 -13.16 10.96 41.91
CA LYS A 109 -12.01 11.72 41.40
C LYS A 109 -11.45 12.67 42.45
N ALA A 110 -12.31 13.34 43.21
CA ALA A 110 -11.93 14.23 44.31
C ALA A 110 -11.33 13.47 45.51
N ALA A 111 -11.85 12.30 45.83
CA ALA A 111 -11.38 11.50 46.98
C ALA A 111 -10.00 10.87 46.73
N PHE A 112 -9.76 10.34 45.53
CA PHE A 112 -8.59 9.49 45.27
C PHE A 112 -7.57 10.07 44.28
N HIS A 113 -7.89 11.16 43.59
CA HIS A 113 -7.00 11.78 42.59
C HIS A 113 -6.50 10.80 41.51
N VAL A 114 -7.38 9.88 41.10
CA VAL A 114 -7.10 8.81 40.13
C VAL A 114 -7.91 9.02 38.85
N LYS A 115 -7.40 8.50 37.73
CA LYS A 115 -8.11 8.54 36.45
C LYS A 115 -9.38 7.70 36.49
N ILE A 116 -10.47 8.24 35.95
CA ILE A 116 -11.76 7.55 35.89
C ILE A 116 -12.12 7.22 34.46
N PHE A 117 -12.27 5.91 34.18
CA PHE A 117 -12.84 5.41 32.93
C PHE A 117 -14.29 5.01 33.19
N LYS A 118 -15.23 5.47 32.36
CA LYS A 118 -16.63 5.02 32.45
C LYS A 118 -16.95 4.04 31.33
N ALA A 119 -17.45 2.86 31.68
CA ALA A 119 -18.03 1.97 30.68
C ALA A 119 -19.51 2.27 30.47
N PHE A 120 -19.94 2.23 29.21
CA PHE A 120 -21.32 2.35 28.78
C PHE A 120 -21.74 1.09 28.03
N SER A 121 -22.81 0.44 28.49
CA SER A 121 -23.38 -0.73 27.82
C SER A 121 -24.27 -0.28 26.66
N VAL A 122 -23.99 -0.77 25.45
CA VAL A 122 -24.66 -0.36 24.21
C VAL A 122 -25.51 -1.50 23.68
N LYS A 123 -26.77 -1.22 23.35
CA LYS A 123 -27.68 -2.18 22.71
C LYS A 123 -27.36 -2.34 21.22
N GLN A 124 -27.94 -3.35 20.57
CA GLN A 124 -27.71 -3.63 19.15
C GLN A 124 -28.06 -2.45 18.21
N ASP A 125 -28.98 -1.58 18.62
CA ASP A 125 -29.37 -0.36 17.90
C ASP A 125 -28.45 0.85 18.15
N GLY A 126 -27.40 0.70 18.98
CA GLY A 126 -26.46 1.77 19.33
C GLY A 126 -26.88 2.64 20.52
N SER A 127 -28.06 2.42 21.09
CA SER A 127 -28.53 3.17 22.26
C SER A 127 -27.85 2.72 23.56
N VAL A 128 -27.55 3.67 24.45
CA VAL A 128 -27.03 3.37 25.79
C VAL A 128 -28.12 2.73 26.62
N HIS A 129 -27.81 1.63 27.28
CA HIS A 129 -28.68 1.06 28.28
C HIS A 129 -28.88 2.02 29.47
N GLY A 130 -30.14 2.31 29.81
CA GLY A 130 -30.49 3.17 30.94
C GLY A 130 -30.60 4.68 30.65
N GLU A 131 -30.75 5.07 29.36
CA GLU A 131 -31.10 6.45 28.92
C GLU A 131 -30.17 7.54 29.48
N ARG A 132 -28.87 7.25 29.54
CA ARG A 132 -27.87 8.20 30.05
C ARG A 132 -27.38 9.13 28.96
N SER A 133 -27.40 10.42 29.23
CA SER A 133 -26.74 11.43 28.40
C SER A 133 -25.23 11.42 28.66
N LEU A 134 -24.44 11.31 27.59
CA LEU A 134 -22.97 11.44 27.65
C LEU A 134 -22.56 12.85 28.08
N GLU A 135 -23.34 13.85 27.68
CA GLU A 135 -23.10 15.27 27.96
C GLU A 135 -23.06 15.54 29.47
N ALA A 136 -23.81 14.78 30.28
CA ALA A 136 -23.77 14.87 31.74
C ALA A 136 -22.39 14.51 32.34
N TYR A 137 -21.54 13.81 31.58
CA TYR A 137 -20.20 13.37 31.99
C TYR A 137 -19.06 14.27 31.45
N SER A 138 -19.37 15.31 30.67
CA SER A 138 -18.37 16.20 30.08
C SER A 138 -17.47 16.85 31.13
N GLY A 139 -16.15 16.82 30.90
CA GLY A 139 -15.14 17.34 31.83
C GLY A 139 -14.90 16.53 33.11
N ILE A 140 -15.60 15.40 33.31
CA ILE A 140 -15.46 14.56 34.52
C ILE A 140 -14.52 13.37 34.27
N LEU A 141 -14.72 12.70 33.14
CA LEU A 141 -14.07 11.43 32.82
C LEU A 141 -12.68 11.62 32.19
N ASP A 142 -11.81 10.63 32.36
CA ASP A 142 -10.48 10.56 31.75
C ASP A 142 -10.41 9.53 30.61
N GLY A 143 -11.51 8.83 30.34
CA GLY A 143 -11.67 7.88 29.25
C GLY A 143 -13.06 7.24 29.25
N ILE A 144 -13.48 6.73 28.11
CA ILE A 144 -14.72 5.95 28.00
C ILE A 144 -14.49 4.60 27.35
N LEU A 145 -15.33 3.63 27.71
CA LEU A 145 -15.34 2.29 27.14
C LEU A 145 -16.75 1.93 26.72
N LEU A 146 -16.94 1.40 25.50
CA LEU A 146 -18.21 0.79 25.12
C LEU A 146 -18.13 -0.71 25.24
N ASP A 147 -19.13 -1.31 25.87
CA ASP A 147 -19.30 -2.75 25.94
C ASP A 147 -20.68 -3.16 25.42
N THR A 148 -20.79 -4.36 24.87
CA THR A 148 -22.06 -4.89 24.37
C THR A 148 -23.01 -5.14 25.54
N TYR A 149 -24.22 -4.59 25.47
CA TYR A 149 -25.26 -4.88 26.46
C TYR A 149 -25.71 -6.34 26.38
N ASP A 150 -25.70 -7.01 27.52
CA ASP A 150 -26.25 -8.35 27.70
C ASP A 150 -27.41 -8.33 28.72
N PRO A 151 -28.58 -8.92 28.41
CA PRO A 151 -29.74 -8.91 29.32
C PRO A 151 -29.51 -9.61 30.66
N LYS A 152 -28.58 -10.57 30.75
CA LYS A 152 -28.30 -11.38 31.93
C LYS A 152 -27.14 -10.82 32.77
N TYR A 153 -26.18 -10.14 32.15
CA TYR A 153 -24.96 -9.66 32.81
C TYR A 153 -24.80 -8.12 32.80
N GLY A 154 -25.65 -7.39 32.09
CA GLY A 154 -25.56 -5.93 31.92
C GLY A 154 -24.43 -5.46 30.99
N GLY A 155 -23.47 -6.35 30.67
CA GLY A 155 -22.26 -6.17 29.87
C GLY A 155 -21.40 -7.46 29.91
N GLY A 156 -20.29 -7.53 29.17
CA GLY A 156 -19.30 -8.61 29.32
C GLY A 156 -19.68 -10.02 28.86
N SER A 157 -20.67 -10.19 27.97
CA SER A 157 -21.16 -11.50 27.52
C SER A 157 -20.32 -12.22 26.47
N GLY A 158 -19.41 -11.50 25.80
CA GLY A 158 -18.63 -12.04 24.69
C GLY A 158 -19.33 -11.99 23.33
N VAL A 159 -20.43 -11.24 23.20
CA VAL A 159 -21.14 -11.01 21.94
C VAL A 159 -20.79 -9.61 21.39
N THR A 160 -20.72 -9.46 20.07
CA THR A 160 -20.47 -8.17 19.40
C THR A 160 -21.77 -7.39 19.13
N PHE A 161 -21.65 -6.09 18.84
CA PHE A 161 -22.75 -5.22 18.40
C PHE A 161 -22.42 -4.57 17.05
N ASN A 162 -23.37 -3.89 16.42
CA ASN A 162 -23.10 -3.12 15.22
C ASN A 162 -22.18 -1.91 15.51
N TRP A 163 -20.89 -2.06 15.24
CA TRP A 163 -19.87 -1.05 15.55
C TRP A 163 -20.08 0.29 14.85
N SER A 164 -20.76 0.33 13.69
CA SER A 164 -21.10 1.58 13.02
C SER A 164 -22.00 2.50 13.86
N ALA A 165 -22.78 1.92 14.77
CA ALA A 165 -23.65 2.65 15.69
C ALA A 165 -22.87 3.32 16.85
N ALA A 166 -21.58 3.00 17.04
CA ALA A 166 -20.72 3.60 18.06
C ALA A 166 -20.02 4.91 17.63
N ALA A 167 -20.17 5.33 16.37
CA ALA A 167 -19.55 6.55 15.86
C ALA A 167 -19.85 7.85 16.66
N PRO A 168 -21.07 8.06 17.22
CA PRO A 168 -21.36 9.23 18.05
C PRO A 168 -20.48 9.32 19.31
N TYR A 169 -20.22 8.20 19.97
CA TYR A 169 -19.43 8.14 21.20
C TYR A 169 -17.96 8.48 20.95
N ARG A 170 -17.40 7.98 19.84
CA ARG A 170 -16.05 8.32 19.41
C ARG A 170 -15.92 9.83 19.13
N ARG A 171 -16.91 10.42 18.44
CA ARG A 171 -16.93 11.87 18.20
C ARG A 171 -16.99 12.66 19.50
N TRP A 172 -17.82 12.23 20.45
CA TRP A 172 -17.93 12.87 21.76
C TRP A 172 -16.62 12.78 22.55
N ALA A 173 -16.01 11.59 22.66
CA ALA A 173 -14.73 11.40 23.35
C ALA A 173 -13.62 12.26 22.75
N LYS A 174 -13.54 12.30 21.41
CA LYS A 174 -12.60 13.16 20.69
C LYS A 174 -12.81 14.64 21.01
N ALA A 175 -14.07 15.10 21.09
CA ALA A 175 -14.39 16.49 21.44
C ALA A 175 -14.00 16.83 22.90
N GLN A 176 -14.00 15.84 23.81
CA GLN A 176 -13.53 16.00 25.18
C GLN A 176 -12.01 15.81 25.34
N GLY A 177 -11.31 15.33 24.30
CA GLY A 177 -9.87 15.04 24.37
C GLY A 177 -9.50 13.81 25.20
N ILE A 178 -10.42 12.85 25.35
CA ILE A 178 -10.22 11.64 26.17
C ILE A 178 -10.25 10.37 25.30
N PRO A 179 -9.53 9.29 25.69
CA PRO A 179 -9.49 8.04 24.93
C PRO A 179 -10.83 7.32 24.90
N PHE A 180 -11.14 6.77 23.73
CA PHE A 180 -12.29 5.91 23.45
C PHE A 180 -11.85 4.46 23.27
N LEU A 181 -12.28 3.58 24.18
CA LEU A 181 -12.02 2.13 24.10
C LEU A 181 -13.28 1.37 23.63
N ALA A 182 -13.09 0.34 22.82
CA ALA A 182 -14.14 -0.59 22.43
C ALA A 182 -13.91 -1.98 23.05
N ALA A 183 -14.98 -2.56 23.58
CA ALA A 183 -15.01 -3.89 24.17
C ALA A 183 -16.21 -4.69 23.64
N GLY A 184 -16.40 -5.91 24.16
CA GLY A 184 -17.56 -6.75 23.87
C GLY A 184 -17.31 -7.75 22.74
N GLY A 185 -17.11 -9.01 23.11
CA GLY A 185 -16.97 -10.11 22.15
C GLY A 185 -15.73 -10.08 21.27
N LEU A 186 -14.73 -9.26 21.60
CA LEU A 186 -13.49 -9.19 20.86
C LEU A 186 -12.64 -10.46 21.04
N HIS A 187 -12.05 -10.93 19.96
CA HIS A 187 -11.10 -12.05 19.90
C HIS A 187 -10.17 -11.85 18.69
N PRO A 188 -9.08 -12.63 18.54
CA PRO A 188 -8.14 -12.43 17.42
C PRO A 188 -8.84 -12.41 16.05
N GLY A 189 -9.82 -13.29 15.86
CA GLY A 189 -10.58 -13.41 14.62
C GLY A 189 -11.42 -12.20 14.17
N ASN A 190 -11.82 -11.28 15.07
CA ASN A 190 -12.73 -10.17 14.71
C ASN A 190 -12.22 -8.77 15.08
N VAL A 191 -11.12 -8.68 15.83
CA VAL A 191 -10.62 -7.38 16.30
C VAL A 191 -10.25 -6.44 15.15
N ARG A 192 -9.79 -6.98 14.02
CA ARG A 192 -9.43 -6.18 12.86
C ARG A 192 -10.63 -5.52 12.20
N ASP A 193 -11.73 -6.27 12.05
CA ASP A 193 -12.97 -5.74 11.51
C ASP A 193 -13.50 -4.57 12.37
N LEU A 194 -13.31 -4.65 13.71
CA LEU A 194 -13.65 -3.56 14.62
C LEU A 194 -12.75 -2.33 14.41
N LEU A 195 -11.44 -2.55 14.29
CA LEU A 195 -10.48 -1.46 14.07
C LEU A 195 -10.78 -0.73 12.77
N ASP A 196 -11.10 -1.46 11.70
CA ASP A 196 -11.40 -0.89 10.38
C ASP A 196 -12.77 -0.19 10.37
N ALA A 197 -13.76 -0.71 11.09
CA ALA A 197 -15.10 -0.12 11.14
C ALA A 197 -15.20 1.12 12.05
N LEU A 198 -14.51 1.14 13.18
CA LEU A 198 -14.72 2.11 14.26
C LEU A 198 -13.49 2.99 14.56
N GLY A 199 -12.28 2.48 14.31
CA GLY A 199 -11.02 3.17 14.61
C GLY A 199 -10.92 3.72 16.04
N PRO A 200 -11.09 2.90 17.09
CA PRO A 200 -11.02 3.36 18.48
C PRO A 200 -9.59 3.73 18.90
N ASP A 201 -9.46 4.48 20.00
CA ASP A 201 -8.13 4.76 20.58
C ASP A 201 -7.56 3.55 21.34
N GLY A 202 -8.41 2.60 21.72
CA GLY A 202 -8.00 1.32 22.27
C GLY A 202 -9.07 0.24 22.18
N VAL A 203 -8.66 -1.01 22.43
CA VAL A 203 -9.56 -2.16 22.50
C VAL A 203 -9.36 -2.92 23.81
N ASP A 204 -10.45 -3.47 24.35
CA ASP A 204 -10.44 -4.25 25.59
C ASP A 204 -10.93 -5.68 25.33
N VAL A 205 -10.12 -6.66 25.70
CA VAL A 205 -10.43 -8.08 25.54
C VAL A 205 -10.38 -8.81 26.88
N SER A 206 -11.37 -9.68 27.10
CA SER A 206 -11.41 -10.58 28.25
C SER A 206 -11.59 -12.04 27.82
N SER A 207 -12.81 -12.53 27.60
CA SER A 207 -13.08 -13.94 27.28
C SER A 207 -12.54 -14.41 25.94
N GLY A 208 -12.43 -13.54 24.93
CA GLY A 208 -12.02 -13.94 23.58
C GLY A 208 -10.55 -14.37 23.44
N VAL A 209 -9.76 -14.21 24.51
CA VAL A 209 -8.39 -14.70 24.62
C VAL A 209 -8.23 -15.74 25.75
N GLU A 210 -9.33 -16.37 26.17
CA GLU A 210 -9.32 -17.47 27.13
C GLU A 210 -9.40 -18.84 26.43
N THR A 211 -8.81 -19.85 27.08
CA THR A 211 -9.03 -21.27 26.83
C THR A 211 -9.41 -21.88 28.18
N ASP A 212 -10.55 -22.55 28.26
CA ASP A 212 -11.11 -23.12 29.50
C ASP A 212 -11.22 -22.13 30.67
N GLY A 213 -11.46 -20.85 30.35
CA GLY A 213 -11.62 -19.78 31.34
C GLY A 213 -10.32 -19.19 31.88
N VAL A 214 -9.17 -19.67 31.43
CA VAL A 214 -7.83 -19.14 31.75
C VAL A 214 -7.30 -18.36 30.55
N LYS A 215 -6.53 -17.29 30.78
CA LYS A 215 -5.89 -16.53 29.70
C LYS A 215 -4.91 -17.42 28.93
N ASP A 216 -5.17 -17.55 27.63
CA ASP A 216 -4.32 -18.30 26.71
C ASP A 216 -3.31 -17.34 26.08
N ILE A 217 -2.03 -17.54 26.38
CA ILE A 217 -0.96 -16.62 25.98
C ILE A 217 -0.79 -16.57 24.46
N ALA A 218 -1.05 -17.67 23.75
CA ALA A 218 -1.01 -17.65 22.29
C ALA A 218 -2.15 -16.80 21.72
N LYS A 219 -3.36 -16.89 22.29
CA LYS A 219 -4.48 -16.02 21.89
C LYS A 219 -4.26 -14.56 22.27
N VAL A 220 -3.67 -14.29 23.44
CA VAL A 220 -3.30 -12.93 23.85
C VAL A 220 -2.27 -12.36 22.89
N ALA A 221 -1.21 -13.11 22.57
CA ALA A 221 -0.19 -12.68 21.61
C ALA A 221 -0.80 -12.41 20.24
N ALA A 222 -1.63 -13.31 19.71
CA ALA A 222 -2.31 -13.12 18.42
C ALA A 222 -3.27 -11.92 18.43
N PHE A 223 -3.95 -11.66 19.56
CA PHE A 223 -4.80 -10.48 19.69
C PHE A 223 -3.98 -9.20 19.70
N VAL A 224 -2.94 -9.14 20.54
CA VAL A 224 -2.02 -8.01 20.65
C VAL A 224 -1.38 -7.74 19.29
N GLU A 225 -0.88 -8.77 18.62
CA GLU A 225 -0.30 -8.67 17.28
C GLU A 225 -1.29 -8.04 16.29
N ARG A 226 -2.54 -8.49 16.26
CA ARG A 226 -3.55 -7.94 15.33
C ARG A 226 -3.95 -6.49 15.61
N VAL A 227 -3.78 -6.01 16.85
CA VAL A 227 -4.07 -4.62 17.26
C VAL A 227 -2.84 -3.72 17.10
N LYS A 228 -1.68 -4.18 17.58
CA LYS A 228 -0.39 -3.51 17.60
C LYS A 228 0.39 -3.69 16.30
N HIS A 229 -0.16 -4.41 15.34
CA HIS A 229 0.07 -4.09 13.95
C HIS A 229 -0.51 -2.68 13.70
N ASN A 230 0.24 -1.66 14.16
CA ASN A 230 0.48 -0.50 13.33
C ASN A 230 0.67 -1.03 11.92
N MET A 231 0.16 -0.34 10.92
CA MET A 231 0.78 -0.44 9.61
C MET A 231 2.23 0.11 9.71
N LYS A 232 3.16 -0.58 10.42
CA LYS A 232 4.35 -1.04 9.72
C LYS A 232 3.74 -1.76 8.55
N GLN A 233 3.79 -1.13 7.38
CA GLN A 233 3.17 -1.65 6.17
C GLN A 233 3.37 -3.16 6.20
N ALA A 234 2.28 -3.92 6.36
CA ALA A 234 2.38 -5.38 6.35
C ALA A 234 3.26 -5.68 5.13
N GLN A 235 4.32 -6.48 5.29
CA GLN A 235 5.27 -6.67 4.21
C GLN A 235 4.47 -7.13 2.99
N VAL A 236 4.30 -6.23 2.03
CA VAL A 236 3.48 -6.47 0.84
C VAL A 236 4.43 -6.82 -0.31
N PRO A 237 4.11 -7.84 -1.13
CA PRO A 237 2.92 -8.68 -0.99
C PRO A 237 3.03 -9.68 0.17
N ASP A 238 1.88 -10.16 0.66
CA ASP A 238 1.80 -11.29 1.60
C ASP A 238 2.21 -12.62 0.93
N GLU A 239 2.16 -13.72 1.70
CA GLU A 239 2.48 -15.08 1.21
C GLU A 239 1.59 -15.57 0.06
N HIS A 240 0.45 -14.93 -0.17
CA HIS A 240 -0.46 -15.21 -1.27
C HIS A 240 -0.26 -14.26 -2.46
N GLY A 241 0.76 -13.40 -2.41
CA GLY A 241 1.05 -12.45 -3.46
C GLY A 241 0.13 -11.22 -3.43
N ARG A 242 -0.45 -10.88 -2.27
CA ARG A 242 -1.41 -9.78 -2.15
C ARG A 242 -0.83 -8.52 -1.52
N PHE A 243 -1.10 -7.38 -2.15
CA PHE A 243 -0.85 -6.03 -1.63
C PHE A 243 -2.15 -5.52 -1.01
N GLY A 244 -2.38 -5.82 0.27
CA GLY A 244 -3.70 -5.64 0.88
C GLY A 244 -4.76 -6.45 0.12
N PRO A 245 -5.84 -5.84 -0.41
CA PRO A 245 -6.87 -6.56 -1.17
C PRO A 245 -6.48 -6.86 -2.64
N PHE A 246 -5.34 -6.37 -3.13
CA PHE A 246 -4.92 -6.45 -4.53
C PHE A 246 -3.86 -7.53 -4.77
N GLY A 247 -3.63 -7.93 -6.02
CA GLY A 247 -2.62 -8.92 -6.40
C GLY A 247 -3.20 -10.34 -6.50
N GLY A 248 -2.49 -11.32 -5.97
CA GLY A 248 -2.88 -12.74 -6.02
C GLY A 248 -2.60 -13.44 -7.34
N ARG A 249 -3.19 -14.63 -7.51
CA ARG A 249 -3.05 -15.52 -8.67
C ARG A 249 -4.42 -15.90 -9.21
N TYR A 250 -4.94 -15.11 -10.13
CA TYR A 250 -6.23 -15.34 -10.77
C TYR A 250 -6.04 -15.90 -12.19
N VAL A 251 -5.44 -17.08 -12.27
CA VAL A 251 -5.13 -17.77 -13.52
C VAL A 251 -5.80 -19.15 -13.56
N PRO A 252 -5.96 -19.76 -14.75
CA PRO A 252 -6.35 -21.17 -14.85
C PRO A 252 -5.37 -22.08 -14.11
N GLU A 253 -5.87 -23.18 -13.54
CA GLU A 253 -5.08 -24.18 -12.82
C GLU A 253 -3.87 -24.68 -13.63
N THR A 254 -4.00 -24.77 -14.95
CA THR A 254 -2.93 -25.20 -15.85
C THR A 254 -1.69 -24.30 -15.82
N LEU A 255 -1.79 -23.06 -15.34
CA LEU A 255 -0.65 -22.13 -15.16
C LEU A 255 -0.07 -22.13 -13.74
N MET A 256 -0.74 -22.74 -12.77
CA MET A 256 -0.33 -22.65 -11.37
C MET A 256 1.06 -23.25 -11.14
N ASN A 257 1.35 -24.41 -11.72
CA ASN A 257 2.67 -25.03 -11.61
C ASN A 257 3.80 -24.14 -12.17
N ALA A 258 3.56 -23.47 -13.30
CA ALA A 258 4.54 -22.57 -13.90
C ALA A 258 4.79 -21.31 -13.04
N LEU A 259 3.74 -20.78 -12.38
CA LEU A 259 3.87 -19.66 -11.46
C LEU A 259 4.54 -20.05 -10.14
N ILE A 260 4.30 -21.26 -9.65
CA ILE A 260 4.98 -21.81 -8.46
C ILE A 260 6.46 -22.01 -8.76
N GLU A 261 6.81 -22.67 -9.88
CA GLU A 261 8.19 -22.86 -10.34
C GLU A 261 8.92 -21.50 -10.47
N LEU A 262 8.23 -20.51 -11.04
CA LEU A 262 8.74 -19.14 -11.18
C LEU A 262 8.98 -18.47 -9.82
N GLU A 263 8.02 -18.56 -8.89
CA GLU A 263 8.15 -17.98 -7.56
C GLU A 263 9.29 -18.62 -6.78
N GLU A 264 9.34 -19.95 -6.72
CA GLU A 264 10.39 -20.69 -6.02
C GLU A 264 11.77 -20.35 -6.58
N SER A 265 11.89 -20.31 -7.91
CA SER A 265 13.14 -19.93 -8.58
C SER A 265 13.53 -18.48 -8.28
N TYR A 266 12.57 -17.56 -8.34
CA TYR A 266 12.84 -16.16 -8.03
C TYR A 266 13.26 -15.98 -6.57
N LEU A 267 12.54 -16.56 -5.61
CA LEU A 267 12.86 -16.47 -4.19
C LEU A 267 14.21 -17.11 -3.86
N LYS A 268 14.58 -18.18 -4.56
CA LYS A 268 15.90 -18.81 -4.44
C LYS A 268 17.03 -17.89 -4.93
N TYR A 269 16.86 -17.23 -6.07
CA TYR A 269 17.94 -16.48 -6.71
C TYR A 269 17.98 -14.99 -6.33
N LYS A 270 16.89 -14.39 -5.85
CA LYS A 270 16.84 -12.94 -5.60
C LYS A 270 17.90 -12.43 -4.63
N ASP A 271 18.37 -13.26 -3.70
CA ASP A 271 19.42 -12.90 -2.73
C ASP A 271 20.76 -13.62 -3.02
N ASP A 272 20.84 -14.39 -4.11
CA ASP A 272 22.04 -15.11 -4.52
C ASP A 272 23.09 -14.11 -5.06
N ALA A 273 24.32 -14.19 -4.52
CA ALA A 273 25.38 -13.24 -4.84
C ALA A 273 25.77 -13.27 -6.32
N ASP A 274 25.85 -14.46 -6.92
CA ASP A 274 26.21 -14.61 -8.33
C ASP A 274 25.10 -14.05 -9.24
N PHE A 275 23.83 -14.25 -8.88
CA PHE A 275 22.69 -13.69 -9.62
C PHE A 275 22.70 -12.17 -9.59
N GLN A 276 22.91 -11.59 -8.40
CA GLN A 276 22.98 -10.14 -8.24
C GLN A 276 24.19 -9.55 -8.96
N GLN A 277 25.34 -10.23 -8.93
CA GLN A 277 26.54 -9.80 -9.64
C GLN A 277 26.35 -9.83 -11.16
N GLU A 278 25.70 -10.86 -11.70
CA GLU A 278 25.40 -10.98 -13.14
C GLU A 278 24.43 -9.87 -13.60
N ILE A 279 23.37 -9.60 -12.83
CA ILE A 279 22.46 -8.47 -13.08
C ILE A 279 23.22 -7.15 -13.02
N ALA A 280 23.97 -6.89 -11.94
CA ALA A 280 24.69 -5.64 -11.75
C ALA A 280 25.73 -5.40 -12.86
N TYR A 281 26.40 -6.46 -13.30
CA TYR A 281 27.33 -6.41 -14.42
C TYR A 281 26.62 -5.99 -15.71
N LEU A 282 25.50 -6.62 -16.07
CA LEU A 282 24.77 -6.25 -17.30
C LEU A 282 24.12 -4.88 -17.19
N LEU A 283 23.56 -4.50 -16.04
CA LEU A 283 23.04 -3.14 -15.84
C LEU A 283 24.14 -2.09 -16.06
N LYS A 284 25.34 -2.30 -15.52
CA LYS A 284 26.44 -1.36 -15.65
C LYS A 284 27.09 -1.37 -17.03
N GLN A 285 27.56 -2.52 -17.49
CA GLN A 285 28.40 -2.66 -18.69
C GLN A 285 27.60 -2.71 -19.99
N TYR A 286 26.38 -3.23 -19.94
CA TYR A 286 25.56 -3.43 -21.13
C TYR A 286 24.43 -2.39 -21.24
N SER A 287 23.69 -2.15 -20.16
CA SER A 287 22.62 -1.13 -20.15
C SER A 287 23.15 0.31 -20.01
N GLY A 288 24.32 0.48 -19.41
CA GLY A 288 24.95 1.80 -19.19
C GLY A 288 24.57 2.49 -17.88
N ARG A 289 24.14 1.74 -16.86
CA ARG A 289 23.80 2.28 -15.53
C ARG A 289 25.05 2.70 -14.74
N GLU A 290 24.96 3.66 -13.82
CA GLU A 290 23.75 4.39 -13.41
C GLU A 290 23.28 5.43 -14.44
N THR A 291 21.97 5.70 -14.49
CA THR A 291 21.44 6.78 -15.34
C THR A 291 21.57 8.13 -14.63
N PRO A 292 21.90 9.23 -15.34
CA PRO A 292 22.01 10.55 -14.71
C PRO A 292 20.71 11.04 -14.04
N LEU A 293 20.89 11.82 -12.98
CA LEU A 293 19.86 12.69 -12.41
C LEU A 293 20.16 14.13 -12.84
N TYR A 294 19.40 14.63 -13.81
CA TYR A 294 19.69 15.89 -14.51
C TYR A 294 18.85 17.03 -13.97
N PHE A 295 19.48 18.13 -13.51
CA PHE A 295 18.77 19.36 -13.16
C PHE A 295 18.34 20.10 -14.44
N ALA A 296 17.03 20.19 -14.66
CA ALA A 296 16.43 20.85 -15.82
C ALA A 296 16.24 22.34 -15.52
N GLU A 297 17.34 23.09 -15.59
CA GLU A 297 17.42 24.50 -15.22
C GLU A 297 16.46 25.37 -16.04
N ARG A 298 16.42 25.20 -17.36
CA ARG A 298 15.59 26.04 -18.25
C ARG A 298 14.11 25.76 -18.08
N LEU A 299 13.73 24.51 -17.82
CA LEU A 299 12.36 24.13 -17.47
C LEU A 299 11.97 24.69 -16.10
N THR A 300 12.88 24.63 -15.11
CA THR A 300 12.68 25.21 -13.79
C THR A 300 12.43 26.72 -13.89
N GLU A 301 13.28 27.44 -14.61
CA GLU A 301 13.12 28.87 -14.88
C GLU A 301 11.81 29.19 -15.60
N HIS A 302 11.46 28.39 -16.61
CA HIS A 302 10.22 28.56 -17.37
C HIS A 302 8.96 28.39 -16.51
N LEU A 303 8.97 27.44 -15.56
CA LEU A 303 7.82 27.17 -14.68
C LEU A 303 7.76 28.11 -13.47
N GLY A 304 8.87 28.75 -13.09
CA GLY A 304 8.89 29.80 -12.07
C GLY A 304 8.59 29.32 -10.64
N GLY A 305 8.80 28.04 -10.35
CA GLY A 305 8.49 27.41 -9.06
C GLY A 305 9.55 26.41 -8.62
N ALA A 306 9.14 25.19 -8.24
CA ALA A 306 10.04 24.16 -7.73
C ALA A 306 11.20 23.81 -8.69
N LYS A 307 12.34 23.38 -8.12
CA LYS A 307 13.48 22.80 -8.86
C LYS A 307 13.07 21.49 -9.53
N ILE A 308 13.32 21.36 -10.82
CA ILE A 308 12.94 20.17 -11.61
C ILE A 308 14.18 19.32 -11.93
N TYR A 309 14.13 18.05 -11.55
CA TYR A 309 15.12 17.04 -11.91
C TYR A 309 14.51 15.95 -12.78
N LEU A 310 15.29 15.44 -13.73
CA LEU A 310 14.92 14.34 -14.60
C LEU A 310 15.78 13.12 -14.28
N LYS A 311 15.15 12.02 -13.88
CA LYS A 311 15.83 10.71 -13.80
C LYS A 311 15.86 10.10 -15.21
N ARG A 312 17.04 10.05 -15.81
CA ARG A 312 17.27 9.86 -17.26
C ARG A 312 17.22 8.41 -17.73
N GLU A 313 16.12 7.70 -17.48
CA GLU A 313 15.92 6.33 -17.96
C GLU A 313 15.81 6.22 -19.49
N ASP A 314 15.64 7.34 -20.18
CA ASP A 314 15.71 7.49 -21.63
C ASP A 314 17.10 7.18 -22.22
N LEU A 315 18.15 7.26 -21.40
CA LEU A 315 19.54 7.01 -21.79
C LEU A 315 19.98 5.55 -21.65
N ASN A 316 19.15 4.69 -21.06
CA ASN A 316 19.45 3.26 -21.01
C ASN A 316 19.63 2.69 -22.42
N HIS A 317 20.43 1.63 -22.55
CA HIS A 317 20.40 0.81 -23.77
C HIS A 317 18.96 0.39 -24.10
N THR A 318 18.65 0.29 -25.38
CA THR A 318 17.28 0.20 -25.96
C THR A 318 16.43 1.46 -25.85
N GLY A 319 16.74 2.40 -24.95
CA GLY A 319 16.14 3.73 -24.86
C GLY A 319 15.00 3.88 -23.84
N ALA A 320 14.84 2.94 -22.92
CA ALA A 320 13.82 3.01 -21.88
C ALA A 320 14.15 2.13 -20.66
N HIS A 321 13.46 2.39 -19.54
CA HIS A 321 13.54 1.59 -18.30
C HIS A 321 13.22 0.09 -18.46
N LYS A 322 12.61 -0.32 -19.57
CA LYS A 322 12.18 -1.72 -19.80
C LYS A 322 13.35 -2.71 -19.77
N ILE A 323 14.56 -2.27 -20.17
CA ILE A 323 15.75 -3.12 -20.18
C ILE A 323 16.14 -3.63 -18.79
N ASN A 324 15.89 -2.86 -17.72
CA ASN A 324 16.18 -3.26 -16.34
C ASN A 324 15.46 -4.58 -16.00
N ASN A 325 14.16 -4.62 -16.29
CA ASN A 325 13.30 -5.78 -16.07
C ASN A 325 13.65 -6.94 -17.01
N ALA A 326 13.89 -6.65 -18.30
CA ALA A 326 14.23 -7.67 -19.28
C ALA A 326 15.54 -8.41 -18.91
N ILE A 327 16.56 -7.69 -18.43
CA ILE A 327 17.83 -8.28 -17.95
C ILE A 327 17.56 -9.24 -16.78
N GLY A 328 16.86 -8.77 -15.74
CA GLY A 328 16.58 -9.57 -14.55
C GLY A 328 15.79 -10.85 -14.87
N GLN A 329 14.71 -10.73 -15.64
CA GLN A 329 13.91 -11.88 -16.05
C GLN A 329 14.63 -12.79 -17.05
N GLY A 330 15.46 -12.25 -17.96
CA GLY A 330 16.24 -13.04 -18.90
C GLY A 330 17.30 -13.92 -18.21
N ILE A 331 18.01 -13.37 -17.23
CA ILE A 331 18.95 -14.16 -16.41
C ILE A 331 18.18 -15.22 -15.61
N LEU A 332 17.03 -14.86 -15.02
CA LEU A 332 16.19 -15.82 -14.29
C LEU A 332 15.73 -16.96 -15.19
N ALA A 333 15.27 -16.67 -16.41
CA ALA A 333 14.88 -17.67 -17.40
C ALA A 333 16.02 -18.65 -17.70
N LYS A 334 17.25 -18.14 -17.88
CA LYS A 334 18.45 -18.95 -18.09
C LYS A 334 18.76 -19.83 -16.88
N ARG A 335 18.64 -19.32 -15.66
CA ARG A 335 18.85 -20.09 -14.41
C ARG A 335 17.79 -21.15 -14.18
N MET A 336 16.56 -20.92 -14.65
CA MET A 336 15.49 -21.91 -14.70
C MET A 336 15.67 -22.93 -15.83
N GLY A 337 16.75 -22.85 -16.61
CA GLY A 337 17.05 -23.79 -17.70
C GLY A 337 16.18 -23.61 -18.95
N LYS A 338 15.37 -22.55 -19.01
CA LYS A 338 14.50 -22.27 -20.16
C LYS A 338 15.34 -21.86 -21.37
N LYS A 339 14.92 -22.29 -22.56
CA LYS A 339 15.63 -22.04 -23.83
C LYS A 339 14.96 -20.98 -24.68
N LYS A 340 13.67 -20.74 -24.41
CA LYS A 340 12.83 -19.84 -25.16
C LYS A 340 12.25 -18.79 -24.22
N VAL A 341 12.10 -17.58 -24.73
CA VAL A 341 11.39 -16.50 -24.05
C VAL A 341 10.29 -15.97 -24.93
N ILE A 342 9.18 -15.60 -24.31
CA ILE A 342 8.09 -14.89 -24.95
C ILE A 342 7.87 -13.55 -24.27
N ALA A 343 7.32 -12.59 -25.01
CA ALA A 343 6.87 -11.30 -24.49
C ALA A 343 5.69 -10.77 -25.30
N GLU A 344 4.96 -9.82 -24.73
CA GLU A 344 3.90 -9.02 -25.32
C GLU A 344 4.38 -7.58 -25.51
N THR A 345 3.92 -6.86 -26.53
CA THR A 345 4.28 -5.44 -26.66
C THR A 345 3.22 -4.64 -27.41
N GLY A 346 3.06 -3.37 -27.01
CA GLY A 346 2.25 -2.36 -27.70
C GLY A 346 3.18 -1.39 -28.43
N ALA A 347 3.71 -0.39 -27.73
CA ALA A 347 4.68 0.57 -28.27
C ALA A 347 6.00 -0.04 -28.82
N GLY A 348 6.24 -1.34 -28.65
CA GLY A 348 7.43 -2.03 -29.16
C GLY A 348 8.63 -2.02 -28.20
N GLN A 349 8.69 -1.11 -27.23
CA GLN A 349 9.86 -0.97 -26.33
C GLN A 349 10.14 -2.21 -25.48
N HIS A 350 9.11 -2.82 -24.89
CA HIS A 350 9.29 -4.06 -24.13
C HIS A 350 9.76 -5.21 -25.03
N GLY A 351 9.13 -5.36 -26.19
CA GLY A 351 9.54 -6.34 -27.20
C GLY A 351 11.00 -6.16 -27.65
N VAL A 352 11.45 -4.92 -27.89
CA VAL A 352 12.85 -4.62 -28.23
C VAL A 352 13.79 -4.95 -27.06
N ALA A 353 13.42 -4.64 -25.83
CA ALA A 353 14.22 -4.98 -24.64
C ALA A 353 14.34 -6.51 -24.47
N THR A 354 13.24 -7.25 -24.61
CA THR A 354 13.22 -8.72 -24.54
C THR A 354 14.01 -9.35 -25.68
N ALA A 355 13.84 -8.88 -26.93
CA ALA A 355 14.63 -9.35 -28.07
C ALA A 355 16.14 -9.10 -27.87
N THR A 356 16.50 -7.92 -27.37
CA THR A 356 17.89 -7.56 -27.04
C THR A 356 18.50 -8.52 -26.02
N VAL A 357 17.80 -8.77 -24.90
CA VAL A 357 18.31 -9.65 -23.84
C VAL A 357 18.32 -11.11 -24.28
N ALA A 358 17.32 -11.56 -25.04
CA ALA A 358 17.30 -12.91 -25.58
C ALA A 358 18.49 -13.16 -26.51
N ALA A 359 18.77 -12.23 -27.42
CA ALA A 359 19.95 -12.29 -28.29
C ALA A 359 21.26 -12.35 -27.49
N LEU A 360 21.39 -11.48 -26.46
CA LEU A 360 22.55 -11.46 -25.57
C LEU A 360 22.77 -12.78 -24.83
N LEU A 361 21.69 -13.40 -24.35
CA LEU A 361 21.74 -14.61 -23.52
C LEU A 361 21.66 -15.92 -24.32
N GLY A 362 21.52 -15.84 -25.65
CA GLY A 362 21.39 -17.00 -26.51
C GLY A 362 20.05 -17.74 -26.34
N LEU A 363 18.96 -17.01 -26.12
CA LEU A 363 17.60 -17.53 -25.98
C LEU A 363 16.81 -17.28 -27.26
N GLU A 364 15.97 -18.24 -27.67
CA GLU A 364 14.99 -18.00 -28.74
C GLU A 364 13.91 -17.02 -28.25
N CYS A 365 13.50 -16.06 -29.08
CA CYS A 365 12.57 -15.01 -28.68
C CYS A 365 11.37 -14.92 -29.62
N LYS A 366 10.17 -14.95 -29.03
CA LYS A 366 8.91 -14.62 -29.73
C LYS A 366 8.23 -13.45 -29.06
N VAL A 367 7.83 -12.45 -29.85
CA VAL A 367 7.14 -11.26 -29.36
C VAL A 367 5.76 -11.16 -30.00
N PHE A 368 4.73 -11.20 -29.17
CA PHE A 368 3.34 -10.98 -29.57
C PHE A 368 3.04 -9.48 -29.59
N MET A 369 2.46 -9.00 -30.69
CA MET A 369 2.18 -7.58 -30.87
C MET A 369 0.87 -7.42 -31.65
N GLY A 370 -0.02 -6.52 -31.21
CA GLY A 370 -1.29 -6.28 -31.90
C GLY A 370 -1.07 -5.83 -33.34
N GLU A 371 -1.91 -6.27 -34.29
CA GLU A 371 -1.75 -5.90 -35.70
C GLU A 371 -1.69 -4.38 -35.91
N GLU A 372 -2.55 -3.62 -35.22
CA GLU A 372 -2.56 -2.16 -35.33
C GLU A 372 -1.28 -1.54 -34.75
N ASP A 373 -0.77 -2.10 -33.65
CA ASP A 373 0.50 -1.69 -33.08
C ASP A 373 1.69 -2.03 -34.00
N THR A 374 1.68 -3.18 -34.68
CA THR A 374 2.75 -3.53 -35.64
C THR A 374 2.82 -2.54 -36.81
N LYS A 375 1.68 -1.99 -37.23
CA LYS A 375 1.61 -0.98 -38.29
C LYS A 375 2.06 0.40 -37.78
N ARG A 376 1.67 0.78 -36.57
CA ARG A 376 2.04 2.08 -35.96
C ARG A 376 3.50 2.15 -35.52
N GLN A 377 4.12 1.01 -35.22
CA GLN A 377 5.45 0.92 -34.61
C GLN A 377 6.41 0.07 -35.45
N GLN A 378 6.36 0.22 -36.78
CA GLN A 378 7.15 -0.58 -37.73
C GLN A 378 8.65 -0.55 -37.45
N LEU A 379 9.18 0.59 -37.00
CA LEU A 379 10.59 0.72 -36.63
C LEU A 379 10.99 -0.24 -35.49
N ASN A 380 10.14 -0.40 -34.47
CA ASN A 380 10.42 -1.33 -33.39
C ASN A 380 10.20 -2.79 -33.82
N VAL A 381 9.23 -3.08 -34.70
CA VAL A 381 9.09 -4.40 -35.32
C VAL A 381 10.36 -4.79 -36.08
N PHE A 382 10.89 -3.87 -36.89
CA PHE A 382 12.14 -4.09 -37.61
C PHE A 382 13.32 -4.33 -36.67
N ARG A 383 13.46 -3.53 -35.61
CA ARG A 383 14.50 -3.71 -34.58
C ARG A 383 14.44 -5.08 -33.92
N MET A 384 13.25 -5.54 -33.55
CA MET A 384 13.07 -6.89 -32.95
C MET A 384 13.51 -7.99 -33.91
N LYS A 385 13.12 -7.91 -35.19
CA LYS A 385 13.54 -8.87 -36.22
C LYS A 385 15.05 -8.85 -36.47
N LEU A 386 15.67 -7.66 -36.48
CA LEU A 386 17.12 -7.50 -36.61
C LEU A 386 17.88 -8.17 -35.45
N LEU A 387 17.28 -8.17 -34.26
CA LEU A 387 17.81 -8.87 -33.06
C LEU A 387 17.53 -10.38 -33.07
N GLY A 388 16.90 -10.92 -34.12
CA GLY A 388 16.61 -12.35 -34.26
C GLY A 388 15.31 -12.82 -33.60
N ALA A 389 14.47 -11.91 -33.10
CA ALA A 389 13.17 -12.29 -32.54
C ALA A 389 12.12 -12.52 -33.64
N GLU A 390 11.27 -13.52 -33.43
CA GLU A 390 10.04 -13.71 -34.22
C GLU A 390 8.97 -12.76 -33.70
N VAL A 391 8.45 -11.86 -34.54
CA VAL A 391 7.35 -10.95 -34.18
C VAL A 391 6.04 -11.52 -34.73
N ILE A 392 5.09 -11.81 -33.84
CA ILE A 392 3.81 -12.46 -34.12
C ILE A 392 2.68 -11.42 -34.06
N PRO A 393 2.10 -11.00 -35.20
CA PRO A 393 0.96 -10.10 -35.24
C PRO A 393 -0.29 -10.76 -34.68
N VAL A 394 -0.96 -10.10 -33.73
CA VAL A 394 -2.21 -10.57 -33.13
C VAL A 394 -3.40 -9.92 -33.83
N MET A 395 -4.22 -10.76 -34.44
CA MET A 395 -5.37 -10.37 -35.29
C MET A 395 -6.72 -10.41 -34.54
N SER A 396 -6.72 -10.96 -33.32
CA SER A 396 -7.92 -11.11 -32.48
C SER A 396 -8.27 -9.82 -31.74
N GLY A 397 -9.55 -9.67 -31.40
CA GLY A 397 -10.05 -8.57 -30.57
C GLY A 397 -9.82 -7.19 -31.18
N THR A 398 -9.35 -6.26 -30.35
CA THR A 398 -9.02 -4.87 -30.73
C THR A 398 -7.69 -4.75 -31.48
N ARG A 399 -6.90 -5.83 -31.53
CA ARG A 399 -5.60 -5.92 -32.20
C ARG A 399 -4.56 -4.95 -31.64
N THR A 400 -4.59 -4.79 -30.31
CA THR A 400 -3.67 -3.93 -29.54
C THR A 400 -2.99 -4.71 -28.41
N LEU A 401 -2.25 -4.03 -27.53
CA LEU A 401 -1.53 -4.60 -26.38
C LEU A 401 -2.37 -5.58 -25.53
N LYS A 402 -3.65 -5.28 -25.29
CA LYS A 402 -4.55 -6.18 -24.53
C LYS A 402 -4.60 -7.58 -25.16
N ASP A 403 -4.79 -7.63 -26.47
CA ASP A 403 -4.91 -8.89 -27.22
C ASP A 403 -3.57 -9.60 -27.33
N ALA A 404 -2.47 -8.85 -27.52
CA ALA A 404 -1.11 -9.38 -27.48
C ALA A 404 -0.78 -10.10 -26.17
N CYS A 405 -1.18 -9.50 -25.03
CA CYS A 405 -1.00 -10.12 -23.72
C CYS A 405 -1.81 -11.42 -23.57
N ASN A 406 -3.06 -11.42 -24.06
CA ASN A 406 -3.91 -12.62 -24.04
C ASN A 406 -3.32 -13.77 -24.88
N GLU A 407 -2.80 -13.48 -26.08
CA GLU A 407 -2.15 -14.49 -26.91
C GLU A 407 -0.82 -14.97 -26.32
N ALA A 408 -0.02 -14.09 -25.73
CA ALA A 408 1.22 -14.47 -25.06
C ALA A 408 0.94 -15.43 -23.89
N LEU A 409 -0.07 -15.14 -23.06
CA LEU A 409 -0.51 -16.03 -21.98
C LEU A 409 -1.01 -17.37 -22.52
N ARG A 410 -1.84 -17.39 -23.57
CA ARG A 410 -2.30 -18.64 -24.21
C ARG A 410 -1.15 -19.47 -24.76
N TYR A 411 -0.19 -18.84 -25.43
CA TYR A 411 1.01 -19.51 -25.91
C TYR A 411 1.80 -20.10 -24.75
N TRP A 412 1.96 -19.33 -23.67
CA TRP A 412 2.70 -19.78 -22.50
C TRP A 412 2.09 -21.04 -21.89
N VAL A 413 0.76 -21.08 -21.70
CA VAL A 413 0.03 -22.26 -21.16
C VAL A 413 0.44 -23.55 -21.87
N SER A 414 0.58 -23.50 -23.20
CA SER A 414 0.91 -24.67 -24.02
C SER A 414 2.41 -25.00 -24.08
N ASN A 415 3.28 -24.12 -23.56
CA ASN A 415 4.74 -24.21 -23.71
C ASN A 415 5.51 -23.98 -22.38
N VAL A 416 4.84 -24.07 -21.22
CA VAL A 416 5.42 -23.72 -19.90
C VAL A 416 6.73 -24.48 -19.55
N HIS A 417 6.93 -25.66 -20.15
CA HIS A 417 8.08 -26.52 -19.86
C HIS A 417 9.41 -25.92 -20.35
N ASP A 418 9.48 -25.40 -21.58
CA ASP A 418 10.70 -24.90 -22.21
C ASP A 418 10.75 -23.37 -22.37
N THR A 419 9.62 -22.70 -22.16
CA THR A 419 9.41 -21.28 -22.45
C THR A 419 9.16 -20.47 -21.19
N PHE A 420 9.89 -19.37 -21.03
CA PHE A 420 9.69 -18.36 -19.99
C PHE A 420 8.91 -17.15 -20.54
N TYR A 421 7.92 -16.65 -19.79
CA TYR A 421 7.22 -15.42 -20.15
C TYR A 421 7.84 -14.20 -19.46
N ILE A 422 8.51 -13.34 -20.24
CA ILE A 422 9.05 -12.05 -19.76
C ILE A 422 7.92 -11.01 -19.79
N LEU A 423 7.21 -10.88 -18.68
CA LEU A 423 6.10 -9.95 -18.53
C LEU A 423 6.60 -8.50 -18.43
N GLY A 424 5.99 -7.58 -19.19
CA GLY A 424 6.56 -6.25 -19.46
C GLY A 424 6.28 -5.13 -18.46
N SER A 425 5.43 -5.36 -17.45
CA SER A 425 5.11 -4.36 -16.42
C SER A 425 4.82 -4.96 -15.05
N ALA A 426 4.62 -4.12 -14.02
CA ALA A 426 4.34 -4.57 -12.65
C ALA A 426 2.87 -5.02 -12.49
N THR A 427 2.42 -5.87 -13.41
CA THR A 427 1.06 -6.39 -13.55
C THR A 427 1.12 -7.92 -13.58
N GLY A 428 -0.01 -8.59 -13.87
CA GLY A 428 -0.04 -10.04 -13.94
C GLY A 428 -0.24 -10.72 -12.58
N PRO A 429 -0.25 -12.06 -12.55
CA PRO A 429 -0.35 -12.84 -11.32
C PRO A 429 0.96 -12.78 -10.52
N HIS A 430 0.89 -12.98 -9.21
CA HIS A 430 2.07 -13.21 -8.39
C HIS A 430 2.91 -14.41 -8.91
N PRO A 431 4.24 -14.29 -9.08
CA PRO A 431 5.13 -13.28 -8.50
C PRO A 431 5.48 -12.06 -9.37
N TYR A 432 4.86 -11.89 -10.54
CA TYR A 432 5.27 -10.86 -11.51
C TYR A 432 5.27 -9.42 -10.97
N PRO A 433 4.21 -8.91 -10.31
CA PRO A 433 4.22 -7.55 -9.79
C PRO A 433 5.41 -7.27 -8.85
N MET A 434 5.65 -8.18 -7.91
CA MET A 434 6.73 -8.12 -6.93
C MET A 434 8.12 -8.17 -7.61
N MET A 435 8.29 -9.13 -8.53
CA MET A 435 9.54 -9.39 -9.23
C MET A 435 9.91 -8.23 -10.16
N VAL A 436 8.96 -7.75 -10.97
CA VAL A 436 9.19 -6.63 -11.89
C VAL A 436 9.52 -5.36 -11.11
N ARG A 437 8.81 -5.08 -10.01
CA ARG A 437 9.12 -3.96 -9.12
C ARG A 437 10.54 -4.07 -8.57
N ASN A 438 11.00 -5.25 -8.17
CA ASN A 438 12.36 -5.44 -7.65
C ASN A 438 13.43 -5.20 -8.73
N PHE A 439 13.22 -5.65 -9.97
CA PHE A 439 14.16 -5.37 -11.05
C PHE A 439 14.14 -3.89 -11.50
N GLN A 440 13.04 -3.18 -11.27
CA GLN A 440 12.93 -1.74 -11.56
C GLN A 440 13.35 -0.84 -10.39
N ARG A 441 13.49 -1.39 -9.18
CA ARG A 441 13.84 -0.65 -7.95
C ARG A 441 15.11 0.18 -8.08
N ILE A 442 16.04 -0.25 -8.92
CA ILE A 442 17.30 0.44 -9.20
C ILE A 442 17.10 1.92 -9.61
N ILE A 443 15.96 2.24 -10.25
CA ILE A 443 15.59 3.62 -10.62
C ILE A 443 15.50 4.49 -9.36
N GLY A 444 14.74 4.04 -8.36
CA GLY A 444 14.54 4.76 -7.11
C GLY A 444 15.78 4.73 -6.22
N ASP A 445 16.51 3.61 -6.17
CA ASP A 445 17.72 3.48 -5.34
C ASP A 445 18.80 4.46 -5.81
N GLU A 446 19.02 4.55 -7.12
CA GLU A 446 19.92 5.56 -7.70
C GLU A 446 19.40 6.97 -7.47
N THR A 447 18.10 7.23 -7.70
CA THR A 447 17.51 8.57 -7.49
C THR A 447 17.71 9.04 -6.06
N ARG A 448 17.46 8.19 -5.07
CA ARG A 448 17.64 8.50 -3.64
C ARG A 448 19.08 8.88 -3.36
N ARG A 449 20.04 8.05 -3.81
CA ARG A 449 21.46 8.32 -3.60
C ARG A 449 21.90 9.61 -4.29
N GLN A 450 21.57 9.78 -5.55
CA GLN A 450 21.92 10.96 -6.35
C GLN A 450 21.33 12.26 -5.78
N MET A 451 20.10 12.21 -5.25
CA MET A 451 19.46 13.35 -4.57
C MET A 451 20.19 13.75 -3.28
N LEU A 452 20.56 12.77 -2.46
CA LEU A 452 21.34 13.02 -1.24
C LEU A 452 22.74 13.57 -1.56
N GLU A 453 23.37 13.07 -2.61
CA GLU A 453 24.67 13.57 -3.08
C GLU A 453 24.61 15.00 -3.65
N THR A 454 23.54 15.34 -4.39
CA THR A 454 23.43 16.61 -5.12
C THR A 454 22.82 17.73 -4.26
N GLU A 455 21.77 17.45 -3.50
CA GLU A 455 20.97 18.45 -2.76
C GLU A 455 21.03 18.25 -1.24
N GLY A 456 21.73 17.22 -0.74
CA GLY A 456 21.87 16.94 0.70
C GLY A 456 20.57 16.51 1.38
N ARG A 457 19.49 16.29 0.63
CA ARG A 457 18.16 15.92 1.13
C ARG A 457 17.36 15.10 0.11
N LEU A 458 16.27 14.49 0.57
CA LEU A 458 15.30 13.82 -0.31
C LEU A 458 14.44 14.87 -1.05
N PRO A 459 13.89 14.52 -2.24
CA PRO A 459 13.00 15.41 -2.98
C PRO A 459 11.62 15.52 -2.31
N ASP A 460 10.90 16.61 -2.56
CA ASP A 460 9.55 16.82 -2.01
C ASP A 460 8.46 16.08 -2.82
N MET A 461 8.78 15.70 -4.06
CA MET A 461 7.87 14.98 -4.95
C MET A 461 8.60 14.11 -5.98
N LEU A 462 8.09 12.90 -6.20
CA LEU A 462 8.43 12.02 -7.31
C LEU A 462 7.23 11.91 -8.26
N VAL A 463 7.47 12.07 -9.56
CA VAL A 463 6.42 12.03 -10.59
C VAL A 463 6.79 11.03 -11.68
N ALA A 464 5.89 10.12 -12.00
CA ALA A 464 6.11 9.08 -13.01
C ALA A 464 4.82 8.70 -13.73
N ALA A 465 4.93 8.37 -15.02
CA ALA A 465 3.78 7.94 -15.82
C ALA A 465 3.40 6.48 -15.49
N VAL A 466 2.11 6.17 -15.51
CA VAL A 466 1.56 4.87 -15.10
C VAL A 466 0.64 4.32 -16.19
N GLY A 467 1.16 3.35 -16.95
CA GLY A 467 0.38 2.40 -17.74
C GLY A 467 0.14 1.15 -16.87
N GLY A 468 0.95 0.10 -17.07
CA GLY A 468 1.00 -1.01 -16.09
C GLY A 468 1.75 -0.67 -14.78
N GLY A 469 2.60 0.36 -14.79
CA GLY A 469 3.22 0.94 -13.59
C GLY A 469 4.67 0.57 -13.27
N SER A 470 5.36 -0.20 -14.11
CA SER A 470 6.74 -0.66 -13.82
C SER A 470 7.78 0.44 -13.53
N ASN A 471 7.79 1.55 -14.29
CA ASN A 471 8.73 2.65 -14.04
C ASN A 471 8.40 3.39 -12.75
N ALA A 472 7.10 3.64 -12.53
CA ALA A 472 6.61 4.40 -11.39
C ALA A 472 6.88 3.64 -10.10
N ILE A 473 6.52 2.36 -10.00
CA ILE A 473 6.80 1.59 -8.80
C ILE A 473 8.30 1.38 -8.57
N GLY A 474 9.10 1.23 -9.63
CA GLY A 474 10.56 1.16 -9.52
C GLY A 474 11.18 2.43 -8.93
N MET A 475 10.66 3.60 -9.29
CA MET A 475 11.05 4.89 -8.72
C MET A 475 10.52 5.08 -7.30
N PHE A 476 9.26 4.75 -7.05
CA PHE A 476 8.56 5.02 -5.79
C PHE A 476 8.98 4.10 -4.65
N TYR A 477 9.30 2.83 -4.96
CA TYR A 477 9.46 1.80 -3.93
C TYR A 477 10.48 2.16 -2.84
N PRO A 478 11.67 2.68 -3.17
CA PRO A 478 12.65 3.10 -2.15
C PRO A 478 12.21 4.30 -1.30
N PHE A 479 11.08 4.96 -1.62
CA PHE A 479 10.55 6.14 -0.93
C PHE A 479 9.20 5.90 -0.26
N ILE A 480 8.66 4.67 -0.32
CA ILE A 480 7.34 4.33 0.23
C ILE A 480 7.23 4.65 1.74
N GLU A 481 8.32 4.55 2.49
CA GLU A 481 8.36 4.89 3.92
C GLU A 481 8.65 6.35 4.22
N ASP A 482 9.21 7.12 3.26
CA ASP A 482 9.46 8.55 3.46
C ASP A 482 8.17 9.35 3.24
N LYS A 483 7.36 9.51 4.31
CA LYS A 483 6.02 10.12 4.20
C LYS A 483 6.03 11.58 3.74
N ASP A 484 7.16 12.27 3.91
CA ASP A 484 7.35 13.64 3.44
C ASP A 484 7.57 13.72 1.91
N VAL A 485 7.93 12.60 1.27
CA VAL A 485 8.10 12.52 -0.19
C VAL A 485 6.74 12.18 -0.84
N ARG A 486 6.18 13.13 -1.59
CA ARG A 486 4.92 12.91 -2.32
C ARG A 486 5.17 11.99 -3.53
N LEU A 487 4.34 10.96 -3.69
CA LEU A 487 4.40 10.04 -4.83
C LEU A 487 3.24 10.33 -5.78
N VAL A 488 3.56 10.68 -7.02
CA VAL A 488 2.57 11.11 -8.02
C VAL A 488 2.66 10.23 -9.26
N GLY A 489 1.66 9.38 -9.44
CA GLY A 489 1.43 8.66 -10.68
C GLY A 489 0.65 9.51 -11.68
N VAL A 490 0.99 9.43 -12.95
CA VAL A 490 0.27 10.12 -14.04
C VAL A 490 -0.23 9.15 -15.08
N GLU A 491 -1.54 9.11 -15.30
CA GLU A 491 -2.19 8.21 -16.25
C GLU A 491 -2.72 8.95 -17.47
N ALA A 492 -2.97 8.20 -18.56
CA ALA A 492 -3.44 8.79 -19.80
C ALA A 492 -4.96 9.00 -19.79
N ALA A 493 -5.37 10.26 -19.90
CA ALA A 493 -6.76 10.66 -20.05
C ALA A 493 -7.25 10.60 -21.50
N GLY A 494 -6.39 10.26 -22.47
CA GLY A 494 -6.74 10.24 -23.89
C GLY A 494 -7.34 11.57 -24.34
N LYS A 495 -8.55 11.52 -24.91
CA LYS A 495 -9.34 12.70 -25.32
C LYS A 495 -10.05 13.41 -24.16
N GLY A 496 -9.97 12.87 -22.96
CA GLY A 496 -10.56 13.40 -21.74
C GLY A 496 -11.27 12.33 -20.92
N VAL A 497 -11.20 12.44 -19.59
CA VAL A 497 -11.81 11.48 -18.65
C VAL A 497 -13.35 11.44 -18.68
N ASP A 498 -13.98 12.42 -19.31
CA ASP A 498 -15.43 12.49 -19.49
C ASP A 498 -15.89 11.91 -20.84
N THR A 499 -14.94 11.42 -21.65
CA THR A 499 -15.19 10.68 -22.88
C THR A 499 -14.94 9.19 -22.68
N GLU A 500 -15.36 8.34 -23.61
CA GLU A 500 -15.00 6.91 -23.60
C GLU A 500 -13.55 6.66 -24.06
N PHE A 501 -12.85 7.68 -24.54
CA PHE A 501 -11.52 7.57 -25.14
C PHE A 501 -10.44 7.99 -24.13
N HIS A 502 -10.20 7.13 -23.13
CA HIS A 502 -9.14 7.32 -22.14
C HIS A 502 -8.52 6.00 -21.66
N ALA A 503 -7.39 6.07 -20.97
CA ALA A 503 -6.79 4.96 -20.22
C ALA A 503 -6.61 5.31 -18.72
N ALA A 504 -7.52 6.14 -18.20
CA ALA A 504 -7.46 6.70 -16.85
C ALA A 504 -7.99 5.73 -15.78
N THR A 505 -7.32 4.59 -15.63
CA THR A 505 -7.72 3.46 -14.77
C THR A 505 -7.87 3.83 -13.30
N MET A 506 -6.99 4.67 -12.76
CA MET A 506 -7.02 5.11 -11.36
C MET A 506 -8.11 6.15 -11.10
N THR A 507 -8.47 6.94 -12.12
CA THR A 507 -9.53 7.96 -12.03
C THR A 507 -10.93 7.36 -12.21
N LYS A 508 -11.12 6.46 -13.20
CA LYS A 508 -12.46 5.97 -13.60
C LYS A 508 -12.65 4.46 -13.40
N GLY A 509 -11.59 3.71 -13.14
CA GLY A 509 -11.65 2.26 -13.00
C GLY A 509 -12.30 1.79 -11.71
N LYS A 510 -12.68 0.50 -11.71
CA LYS A 510 -13.27 -0.21 -10.57
C LYS A 510 -12.41 -1.42 -10.23
N ARG A 511 -12.49 -1.89 -8.99
CA ARG A 511 -11.80 -3.12 -8.57
C ARG A 511 -12.31 -4.32 -9.35
N GLY A 512 -11.42 -5.18 -9.82
CA GLY A 512 -11.78 -6.43 -10.47
C GLY A 512 -10.54 -7.24 -10.86
N VAL A 513 -10.79 -8.39 -11.48
CA VAL A 513 -9.75 -9.34 -11.85
C VAL A 513 -9.42 -9.20 -13.32
N PHE A 514 -8.16 -8.93 -13.63
CA PHE A 514 -7.70 -8.80 -15.01
C PHE A 514 -6.29 -9.35 -15.17
N GLN A 515 -6.09 -10.15 -16.22
CA GLN A 515 -4.78 -10.71 -16.60
C GLN A 515 -3.99 -11.35 -15.43
N GLY A 516 -4.68 -12.01 -14.50
CA GLY A 516 -4.06 -12.79 -13.44
C GLY A 516 -4.00 -12.14 -12.06
N SER A 517 -4.41 -10.88 -11.89
CA SER A 517 -4.46 -10.25 -10.56
C SER A 517 -5.74 -9.43 -10.30
N MET A 518 -6.06 -9.28 -9.02
CA MET A 518 -7.06 -8.32 -8.53
C MET A 518 -6.43 -6.92 -8.50
N SER A 519 -7.01 -5.96 -9.21
CA SER A 519 -6.52 -4.57 -9.30
C SER A 519 -7.65 -3.60 -9.65
N TYR A 520 -7.36 -2.32 -9.88
CA TYR A 520 -8.27 -1.45 -10.62
C TYR A 520 -8.17 -1.74 -12.13
N LEU A 521 -9.31 -1.66 -12.82
CA LEU A 521 -9.39 -1.70 -14.28
C LEU A 521 -10.59 -0.89 -14.78
N LEU A 522 -10.54 -0.48 -16.05
CA LEU A 522 -11.67 0.05 -16.79
C LEU A 522 -12.62 -1.09 -17.17
N GLN A 523 -13.81 -1.08 -16.58
CA GLN A 523 -14.84 -2.09 -16.81
C GLN A 523 -16.25 -1.49 -16.66
N ASP A 524 -17.20 -2.05 -17.40
CA ASP A 524 -18.60 -1.67 -17.31
C ASP A 524 -19.31 -2.21 -16.06
N GLU A 525 -20.63 -2.05 -15.98
CA GLU A 525 -21.45 -2.55 -14.87
C GLU A 525 -21.54 -4.09 -14.81
N TYR A 526 -21.24 -4.78 -15.91
CA TYR A 526 -21.27 -6.24 -16.02
C TYR A 526 -19.88 -6.87 -15.83
N GLY A 527 -18.85 -6.06 -15.57
CA GLY A 527 -17.47 -6.49 -15.41
C GLY A 527 -16.75 -6.78 -16.73
N GLN A 528 -17.26 -6.30 -17.88
CA GLN A 528 -16.56 -6.40 -19.16
C GLN A 528 -15.48 -5.34 -19.26
N VAL A 529 -14.27 -5.75 -19.64
CA VAL A 529 -13.12 -4.86 -19.79
C VAL A 529 -13.34 -3.89 -20.95
N GLN A 530 -13.37 -2.61 -20.64
CA GLN A 530 -13.54 -1.54 -21.63
C GLN A 530 -12.25 -1.32 -22.43
N PRO A 531 -12.34 -0.93 -23.71
CA PRO A 531 -11.17 -0.48 -24.47
C PRO A 531 -10.52 0.73 -23.80
N ALA A 532 -9.20 0.75 -23.74
CA ALA A 532 -8.44 1.93 -23.38
C ALA A 532 -8.15 2.77 -24.63
N HIS A 533 -7.80 4.04 -24.42
CA HIS A 533 -7.29 4.91 -25.47
C HIS A 533 -6.26 5.90 -24.95
N SER A 534 -5.14 6.02 -25.66
CA SER A 534 -4.17 7.12 -25.53
C SER A 534 -3.37 7.29 -26.80
N ILE A 535 -2.87 8.50 -27.05
CA ILE A 535 -1.82 8.75 -28.05
C ILE A 535 -0.54 7.96 -27.73
N SER A 536 -0.29 7.66 -26.46
CA SER A 536 0.86 6.90 -26.00
C SER A 536 0.52 5.42 -25.90
N ALA A 537 1.03 4.62 -26.85
CA ALA A 537 0.79 3.17 -26.87
C ALA A 537 1.29 2.44 -25.61
N GLY A 538 2.25 3.00 -24.85
CA GLY A 538 2.70 2.44 -23.57
C GLY A 538 1.79 2.72 -22.38
N LEU A 539 0.87 3.68 -22.50
CA LEU A 539 -0.16 4.01 -21.50
C LEU A 539 -1.56 3.53 -21.92
N ASP A 540 -1.73 3.07 -23.16
CA ASP A 540 -2.97 2.51 -23.69
C ASP A 540 -3.27 1.12 -23.13
N TYR A 541 -3.59 1.07 -21.83
CA TYR A 541 -3.83 -0.15 -21.07
C TYR A 541 -4.98 0.04 -20.07
N PRO A 542 -6.00 -0.84 -20.07
CA PRO A 542 -7.19 -0.65 -19.24
C PRO A 542 -7.01 -1.11 -17.78
N GLY A 543 -5.85 -1.65 -17.40
CA GLY A 543 -5.56 -2.12 -16.05
C GLY A 543 -4.46 -1.30 -15.37
N ILE A 544 -4.06 -1.72 -14.17
CA ILE A 544 -2.94 -1.14 -13.42
C ILE A 544 -2.29 -2.21 -12.54
N GLY A 545 -1.02 -2.05 -12.20
CA GLY A 545 -0.33 -2.93 -11.25
C GLY A 545 -0.99 -2.96 -9.87
N PRO A 546 -1.10 -4.12 -9.20
CA PRO A 546 -1.81 -4.25 -7.92
C PRO A 546 -1.16 -3.45 -6.79
N GLU A 547 0.15 -3.24 -6.81
CA GLU A 547 0.84 -2.42 -5.81
C GLU A 547 0.47 -0.93 -5.95
N HIS A 548 0.20 -0.44 -7.17
CA HIS A 548 -0.31 0.92 -7.37
C HIS A 548 -1.74 1.07 -6.84
N SER A 549 -2.60 0.06 -7.06
CA SER A 549 -3.94 -0.01 -6.49
C SER A 549 -3.91 0.05 -4.96
N TYR A 550 -3.00 -0.70 -4.35
CA TYR A 550 -2.75 -0.66 -2.91
C TYR A 550 -2.31 0.73 -2.45
N LEU A 551 -1.28 1.31 -3.08
CA LEU A 551 -0.75 2.64 -2.73
C LEU A 551 -1.80 3.76 -2.89
N LYS A 552 -2.75 3.63 -3.84
CA LYS A 552 -3.89 4.53 -3.97
C LYS A 552 -4.83 4.41 -2.79
N ASP A 553 -5.21 3.19 -2.43
CA ASP A 553 -6.22 2.93 -1.40
C ASP A 553 -5.73 3.27 0.02
N ILE A 554 -4.43 3.12 0.29
CA ILE A 554 -3.82 3.59 1.54
C ILE A 554 -3.39 5.07 1.47
N GLU A 555 -3.76 5.78 0.40
CA GLU A 555 -3.44 7.20 0.15
C GLU A 555 -1.95 7.56 0.17
N ARG A 556 -1.07 6.56 -0.04
CA ARG A 556 0.38 6.79 -0.07
C ARG A 556 0.84 7.41 -1.38
N ALA A 557 0.17 7.11 -2.49
CA ALA A 557 0.42 7.73 -3.80
C ALA A 557 -0.86 8.34 -4.37
N LYS A 558 -0.73 9.48 -5.05
CA LYS A 558 -1.82 10.17 -5.75
C LYS A 558 -1.67 9.97 -7.26
N TYR A 559 -2.79 9.88 -7.96
CA TYR A 559 -2.82 9.62 -9.39
C TYR A 559 -3.62 10.71 -10.10
N TYR A 560 -3.10 11.21 -11.22
CA TYR A 560 -3.71 12.30 -11.97
C TYR A 560 -3.83 11.96 -13.46
N PRO A 561 -4.96 12.28 -14.09
CA PRO A 561 -5.16 12.09 -15.52
C PRO A 561 -4.55 13.25 -16.34
N ILE A 562 -3.84 12.93 -17.41
CA ILE A 562 -3.30 13.88 -18.40
C ILE A 562 -3.80 13.53 -19.80
N THR A 563 -4.36 14.51 -20.51
CA THR A 563 -4.87 14.33 -21.88
C THR A 563 -3.74 14.22 -22.91
N ASP A 564 -4.06 13.66 -24.08
CA ASP A 564 -3.13 13.53 -25.19
C ASP A 564 -2.57 14.89 -25.63
N ARG A 565 -3.41 15.93 -25.60
CA ARG A 565 -3.01 17.31 -25.90
C ARG A 565 -1.98 17.84 -24.90
N GLU A 566 -2.23 17.68 -23.61
CA GLU A 566 -1.33 18.13 -22.55
C GLU A 566 0.02 17.40 -22.61
N ALA A 567 0.00 16.09 -22.89
CA ALA A 567 1.23 15.32 -23.09
C ALA A 567 2.04 15.81 -24.29
N LEU A 568 1.40 16.13 -25.42
CA LEU A 568 2.07 16.69 -26.60
C LEU A 568 2.66 18.09 -26.32
N GLU A 569 1.92 18.95 -25.63
CA GLU A 569 2.39 20.28 -25.24
C GLU A 569 3.62 20.17 -24.31
N ALA A 570 3.59 19.26 -23.34
CA ALA A 570 4.71 19.00 -22.44
C ALA A 570 5.93 18.37 -23.14
N LEU A 571 5.71 17.50 -24.12
CA LEU A 571 6.77 16.97 -24.98
C LEU A 571 7.49 18.11 -25.71
N GLN A 572 6.73 18.97 -26.37
CA GLN A 572 7.30 20.12 -27.09
C GLN A 572 8.01 21.09 -26.15
N LEU A 573 7.46 21.33 -24.97
CA LEU A 573 8.07 22.17 -23.96
C LEU A 573 9.44 21.63 -23.56
N LEU A 574 9.52 20.36 -23.11
CA LEU A 574 10.78 19.76 -22.68
C LEU A 574 11.81 19.73 -23.82
N SER A 575 11.38 19.46 -25.05
CA SER A 575 12.26 19.50 -26.22
C SER A 575 12.83 20.90 -26.49
N ARG A 576 12.05 21.96 -26.28
CA ARG A 576 12.50 23.34 -26.52
C ARG A 576 13.29 23.93 -25.37
N THR A 577 12.98 23.55 -24.12
CA THR A 577 13.68 24.05 -22.95
C THR A 577 15.00 23.32 -22.73
N GLU A 578 15.00 21.99 -22.84
CA GLU A 578 16.15 21.16 -22.45
C GLU A 578 16.81 20.41 -23.61
N GLY A 579 16.27 20.50 -24.84
CA GLY A 579 16.81 19.73 -25.97
C GLY A 579 16.62 18.22 -25.84
N ILE A 580 15.67 17.79 -25.00
CA ILE A 580 15.38 16.38 -24.74
C ILE A 580 14.03 16.04 -25.38
N ILE A 581 14.00 15.03 -26.26
CA ILE A 581 12.76 14.52 -26.85
C ILE A 581 12.29 13.33 -26.01
N PRO A 582 11.34 13.52 -25.07
CA PRO A 582 10.86 12.42 -24.24
C PRO A 582 9.94 11.48 -25.03
N ALA A 583 9.82 10.24 -24.57
CA ALA A 583 8.71 9.38 -24.99
C ALA A 583 7.37 10.03 -24.58
N LEU A 584 6.31 9.79 -25.37
CA LEU A 584 4.96 10.30 -25.06
C LEU A 584 4.47 9.85 -23.67
N GLU A 585 4.87 8.66 -23.22
CA GLU A 585 4.62 8.15 -21.87
C GLU A 585 5.22 9.12 -20.83
N SER A 586 6.51 9.42 -20.94
CA SER A 586 7.23 10.31 -20.02
C SER A 586 6.69 11.74 -20.08
N ALA A 587 6.22 12.18 -21.25
CA ALA A 587 5.64 13.51 -21.41
C ALA A 587 4.36 13.72 -20.59
N HIS A 588 3.61 12.65 -20.26
CA HIS A 588 2.49 12.75 -19.30
C HIS A 588 3.00 13.17 -17.91
N ALA A 589 4.09 12.57 -17.43
CA ALA A 589 4.68 12.95 -16.15
C ALA A 589 5.16 14.42 -16.16
N VAL A 590 5.76 14.86 -17.27
CA VAL A 590 6.16 16.27 -17.46
C VAL A 590 4.95 17.19 -17.43
N ALA A 591 3.86 16.86 -18.14
CA ALA A 591 2.64 17.65 -18.17
C ALA A 591 2.03 17.87 -16.77
N GLN A 592 2.05 16.85 -15.92
CA GLN A 592 1.59 17.00 -14.54
C GLN A 592 2.49 17.95 -13.74
N VAL A 593 3.81 17.90 -13.94
CA VAL A 593 4.73 18.85 -13.30
C VAL A 593 4.52 20.27 -13.79
N VAL A 594 4.24 20.48 -15.08
CA VAL A 594 3.91 21.81 -15.64
C VAL A 594 2.71 22.43 -14.92
N LYS A 595 1.72 21.62 -14.52
CA LYS A 595 0.56 22.10 -13.73
C LYS A 595 0.90 22.40 -12.27
N LEU A 596 1.74 21.57 -11.65
CA LEU A 596 2.00 21.63 -10.21
C LEU A 596 3.11 22.61 -9.82
N ALA A 597 4.23 22.59 -10.55
CA ALA A 597 5.45 23.30 -10.18
C ALA A 597 5.26 24.82 -10.00
N PRO A 598 4.48 25.54 -10.82
CA PRO A 598 4.26 26.98 -10.62
C PRO A 598 3.61 27.35 -9.28
N GLY A 599 2.86 26.42 -8.68
CA GLY A 599 2.24 26.61 -7.36
C GLY A 599 3.12 26.18 -6.18
N MET A 600 4.33 25.69 -6.46
CA MET A 600 5.29 25.22 -5.45
C MET A 600 6.35 26.28 -5.17
N SER A 601 6.96 26.20 -3.98
CA SER A 601 8.03 27.13 -3.61
C SER A 601 9.32 26.85 -4.39
N PRO A 602 10.15 27.88 -4.70
CA PRO A 602 11.43 27.68 -5.38
C PRO A 602 12.45 26.78 -4.66
N GLY A 603 12.25 26.54 -3.36
CA GLY A 603 13.07 25.62 -2.57
C GLY A 603 12.63 24.16 -2.65
N GLU A 604 11.41 23.88 -3.11
CA GLU A 604 10.92 22.51 -3.29
C GLU A 604 11.56 21.85 -4.52
N ILE A 605 11.67 20.53 -4.47
CA ILE A 605 12.33 19.70 -5.48
C ILE A 605 11.35 18.64 -6.00
N VAL A 606 11.22 18.57 -7.32
CA VAL A 606 10.43 17.56 -8.03
C VAL A 606 11.37 16.73 -8.90
N VAL A 607 11.30 15.40 -8.77
CA VAL A 607 11.99 14.48 -9.68
C VAL A 607 11.00 13.79 -10.60
N ILE A 608 11.22 13.88 -11.91
CA ILE A 608 10.43 13.24 -12.95
C ILE A 608 11.17 11.98 -13.42
N CYS A 609 10.49 10.83 -13.43
CA CYS A 609 10.99 9.64 -14.13
C CYS A 609 10.85 9.85 -15.64
N LEU A 610 11.94 10.13 -16.33
CA LEU A 610 11.97 10.22 -17.79
C LEU A 610 12.13 8.80 -18.36
N SER A 611 11.05 8.03 -18.29
CA SER A 611 11.00 6.57 -18.46
C SER A 611 11.50 6.01 -19.80
N GLY A 612 11.68 6.86 -20.82
CA GLY A 612 12.11 6.50 -22.16
C GLY A 612 12.23 7.70 -23.10
N ARG A 613 12.95 7.51 -24.21
CA ARG A 613 13.19 8.50 -25.28
C ARG A 613 12.11 8.46 -26.38
N GLY A 614 11.91 9.61 -27.02
CA GLY A 614 10.82 9.83 -27.99
C GLY A 614 11.09 9.38 -29.42
N ASP A 615 12.24 8.77 -29.74
CA ASP A 615 12.56 8.35 -31.12
C ASP A 615 11.49 7.44 -31.75
N LYS A 616 10.84 6.61 -30.94
CA LYS A 616 9.76 5.72 -31.38
C LYS A 616 8.47 6.45 -31.73
N ASP A 617 8.29 7.66 -31.21
CA ASP A 617 7.05 8.41 -31.30
C ASP A 617 7.13 9.48 -32.40
N VAL A 618 8.28 9.64 -33.07
CA VAL A 618 8.52 10.73 -34.04
C VAL A 618 7.49 10.75 -35.16
N GLU A 619 7.13 9.61 -35.75
CA GLU A 619 6.10 9.56 -36.81
C GLU A 619 4.73 10.01 -36.30
N SER A 620 4.33 9.53 -35.12
CA SER A 620 3.10 9.95 -34.46
C SER A 620 3.13 11.45 -34.18
N ILE A 621 4.22 11.96 -33.59
CA ILE A 621 4.42 13.38 -33.27
C ILE A 621 4.34 14.23 -34.55
N MET A 622 5.04 13.83 -35.62
CA MET A 622 5.03 14.53 -36.91
C MET A 622 3.62 14.67 -37.46
N ALA A 623 2.82 13.60 -37.44
CA ALA A 623 1.45 13.64 -37.92
C ALA A 623 0.62 14.71 -37.18
N TYR A 624 0.78 14.83 -35.86
CA TYR A 624 0.08 15.85 -35.08
C TYR A 624 0.63 17.27 -35.27
N THR A 625 1.96 17.44 -35.24
CA THR A 625 2.58 18.77 -35.36
C THR A 625 2.43 19.38 -36.75
N GLU A 626 2.30 18.55 -37.79
CA GLU A 626 2.06 18.99 -39.17
C GLU A 626 0.56 19.09 -39.53
N GLY A 627 -0.35 18.94 -38.57
CA GLY A 627 -1.80 19.05 -38.78
C GLY A 627 -2.41 17.92 -39.62
N ARG A 628 -1.74 16.77 -39.72
CA ARG A 628 -2.20 15.59 -40.45
C ARG A 628 -2.91 14.56 -39.56
N GLY A 629 -2.84 14.71 -38.23
CA GLY A 629 -3.55 13.91 -37.23
C GLY A 629 -4.70 14.68 -36.57
N SER A 630 -5.79 13.99 -36.22
CA SER A 630 -6.90 14.54 -35.44
C SER A 630 -6.79 14.15 -33.97
N LEU A 631 -6.78 15.13 -33.06
CA LEU A 631 -6.91 14.90 -31.61
C LEU A 631 -8.30 14.42 -31.21
#